data_AF-A0A485CT81-F1
#
_entry.id   AF-A0A485CT81-F1
#
_cell.length_a   1.000
_cell.length_b   1.000
_cell.length_c   1.000
_cell.angle_alpha   90.00
_cell.angle_beta   90.00
_cell.angle_gamma   90.00
#
_symmetry.space_group_name_H-M   'P 1'
#
loop_
_entity.id
_entity.type
_entity.pdbx_description
1 polymer ?
#
loop_
_entity_poly.entity_id
_entity_poly.type
_entity_poly.pdbx_seq_one_letter_code
_entity_poly.pdbx_strand_id
1 'polypeptide(L)'
;MKRALAEDRFSEYRQLAVIDASGEVATFSGEHTLGIGEALAGENCVAAGNMLAAPGVIAAMIAAFETATGELASRLIAGLRAGIAAGGEAGPVHSAAVKVVEDYAWPVVDLRVDWADDDPVAALEQLWLAYEPQMEAYITRALDPRDAPSYGVPGDE
;
A
#
# COMPACT_ATOMS: atom_id res chain seq x y z
N MET A 1 -13.11 -4.19 -13.71
CA MET A 1 -13.53 -2.78 -13.52
C MET A 1 -14.94 -2.46 -14.03
N LYS A 2 -15.23 -2.51 -15.35
CA LYS A 2 -16.52 -2.08 -15.93
C LYS A 2 -17.76 -2.63 -15.23
N ARG A 3 -17.78 -3.93 -14.92
CA ARG A 3 -18.89 -4.57 -14.20
C ARG A 3 -19.10 -3.99 -12.80
N ALA A 4 -18.04 -3.85 -12.01
CA ALA A 4 -18.12 -3.29 -10.66
C ALA A 4 -18.64 -1.84 -10.67
N LEU A 5 -18.19 -1.03 -11.64
CA LEU A 5 -18.69 0.34 -11.80
C LEU A 5 -20.16 0.39 -12.24
N ALA A 6 -20.59 -0.50 -13.14
CA ALA A 6 -21.99 -0.55 -13.59
C ALA A 6 -22.97 -1.01 -12.49
N GLU A 7 -22.49 -1.78 -11.51
CA GLU A 7 -23.27 -2.26 -10.37
C GLU A 7 -23.26 -1.24 -9.19
N ASP A 8 -22.35 -0.25 -9.19
CA ASP A 8 -22.30 0.84 -8.20
C ASP A 8 -23.13 2.05 -8.65
N ARG A 9 -24.28 2.26 -8.00
CA ARG A 9 -25.19 3.39 -8.26
C ARG A 9 -24.55 4.77 -8.05
N PHE A 10 -23.41 4.85 -7.37
CA PHE A 10 -22.72 6.10 -7.04
C PHE A 10 -21.29 6.12 -7.57
N SER A 11 -21.00 5.37 -8.64
CA SER A 11 -19.65 5.30 -9.22
C SER A 11 -19.06 6.67 -9.55
N GLU A 12 -19.88 7.64 -9.94
CA GLU A 12 -19.49 9.04 -10.18
C GLU A 12 -18.82 9.74 -8.97
N TYR A 13 -18.98 9.23 -7.76
CA TYR A 13 -18.35 9.70 -6.52
C TYR A 13 -17.15 8.85 -6.07
N ARG A 14 -16.61 7.99 -6.94
CA ARG A 14 -15.54 7.05 -6.62
C ARG A 14 -14.32 7.27 -7.51
N GLN A 15 -13.18 6.88 -6.97
CA GLN A 15 -11.95 6.70 -7.71
C GLN A 15 -11.51 5.24 -7.55
N LEU A 16 -11.05 4.63 -8.63
CA LEU A 16 -10.61 3.24 -8.66
C LEU A 16 -9.36 3.12 -9.54
N ALA A 17 -8.36 2.40 -9.03
CA ALA A 17 -7.20 1.96 -9.79
C ALA A 17 -7.07 0.44 -9.63
N VAL A 18 -6.81 -0.26 -10.73
CA VAL A 18 -6.63 -1.71 -10.76
C VAL A 18 -5.42 -2.01 -11.63
N ILE A 19 -4.59 -2.93 -11.17
CA ILE A 19 -3.53 -3.58 -11.95
C ILE A 19 -3.77 -5.09 -11.89
N ASP A 20 -3.57 -5.79 -13.00
CA ASP A 20 -3.66 -7.25 -13.04
C ASP A 20 -2.29 -7.94 -12.95
N ALA A 21 -2.29 -9.27 -12.90
CA ALA A 21 -1.06 -10.07 -12.80
C ALA A 21 -0.13 -9.99 -14.03
N SER A 22 -0.61 -9.44 -15.15
CA SER A 22 0.20 -9.16 -16.34
C SER A 22 0.74 -7.73 -16.36
N GLY A 23 0.39 -6.92 -15.36
CA GLY A 23 0.74 -5.51 -15.28
C GLY A 23 -0.20 -4.59 -16.05
N GLU A 24 -1.34 -5.09 -16.58
CA GLU A 24 -2.31 -4.25 -17.27
C GLU A 24 -3.06 -3.38 -16.25
N VAL A 25 -3.05 -2.06 -16.50
CA VAL A 25 -3.64 -1.07 -15.60
C VAL A 25 -4.95 -0.53 -16.17
N ALA A 26 -5.97 -0.43 -15.31
CA ALA A 26 -7.19 0.29 -15.59
C ALA A 26 -7.51 1.26 -14.43
N THR A 27 -7.85 2.51 -14.77
CA THR A 27 -8.20 3.55 -13.80
C THR A 27 -9.56 4.16 -14.13
N PHE A 28 -10.23 4.67 -13.11
CA PHE A 28 -11.48 5.39 -13.22
C PHE A 28 -11.54 6.47 -12.13
N SER A 29 -11.89 7.69 -12.53
CA SER A 29 -12.21 8.79 -11.61
C SER A 29 -13.59 9.32 -11.99
N GLY A 30 -14.54 9.23 -11.07
CA GLY A 30 -15.88 9.75 -11.27
C GLY A 30 -15.90 11.29 -11.31
N GLU A 31 -16.90 11.85 -11.98
CA GLU A 31 -17.05 13.31 -12.21
C GLU A 31 -17.20 14.13 -10.91
N HIS A 32 -17.52 13.49 -9.79
CA HIS A 32 -17.65 14.12 -8.47
C HIS A 32 -16.46 13.89 -7.54
N THR A 33 -15.34 13.37 -8.08
CA THR A 33 -14.07 13.29 -7.34
C THR A 33 -13.58 14.70 -6.99
N LEU A 34 -13.22 14.91 -5.71
CA LEU A 34 -12.91 16.24 -5.19
C LEU A 34 -11.45 16.64 -5.41
N GLY A 35 -11.24 17.94 -5.62
CA GLY A 35 -9.91 18.57 -5.65
C GLY A 35 -9.05 18.12 -6.82
N ILE A 36 -7.74 18.12 -6.61
CA ILE A 36 -6.78 17.60 -7.59
C ILE A 36 -6.83 16.07 -7.49
N GLY A 37 -7.21 15.43 -8.59
CA GLY A 37 -7.23 13.97 -8.70
C GLY A 37 -6.37 13.52 -9.87
N GLU A 38 -5.64 12.44 -9.68
CA GLU A 38 -4.77 11.86 -10.69
C GLU A 38 -4.63 10.35 -10.47
N ALA A 39 -4.36 9.63 -11.55
CA ALA A 39 -3.96 8.24 -11.52
C ALA A 39 -2.95 7.98 -12.63
N LEU A 40 -1.82 7.37 -12.28
CA LEU A 40 -0.73 7.09 -13.20
C LEU A 40 -0.32 5.62 -13.10
N ALA A 41 -0.14 5.00 -14.26
CA ALA A 41 0.51 3.69 -14.37
C ALA A 41 2.03 3.89 -14.42
N GLY A 42 2.75 3.00 -13.75
CA GLY A 42 4.20 2.84 -13.83
C GLY A 42 4.57 1.42 -14.20
N GLU A 43 5.84 1.07 -14.08
CA GLU A 43 6.34 -0.29 -14.27
C GLU A 43 5.82 -1.20 -13.13
N ASN A 44 4.93 -2.12 -13.47
CA ASN A 44 4.31 -3.07 -12.53
C ASN A 44 3.61 -2.40 -11.33
N CYS A 45 3.13 -1.17 -11.50
CA CYS A 45 2.39 -0.45 -10.46
C CYS A 45 1.38 0.54 -11.03
N VAL A 46 0.44 0.95 -10.17
CA VAL A 46 -0.45 2.08 -10.41
C VAL A 46 -0.60 2.84 -9.10
N ALA A 47 -0.52 4.17 -9.17
CA ALA A 47 -0.81 5.07 -8.07
C ALA A 47 -1.99 5.95 -8.44
N ALA A 48 -2.87 6.23 -7.48
CA ALA A 48 -4.02 7.08 -7.68
C ALA A 48 -4.33 7.84 -6.39
N GLY A 49 -4.89 9.03 -6.52
CA GLY A 49 -5.33 9.83 -5.39
C GLY A 49 -6.25 10.96 -5.82
N ASN A 50 -6.97 11.50 -4.84
CA ASN A 50 -7.86 12.65 -4.94
C ASN A 50 -7.64 13.56 -3.74
N MET A 51 -8.17 14.78 -3.80
CA MET A 51 -7.86 15.84 -2.84
C MET A 51 -6.34 16.03 -2.63
N LEU A 52 -5.54 15.87 -3.68
CA LEU A 52 -4.09 16.02 -3.59
C LEU A 52 -3.70 17.48 -3.34
N ALA A 53 -2.63 17.71 -2.57
CA ALA A 53 -2.09 19.04 -2.33
C ALA A 53 -1.46 19.65 -3.59
N ALA A 54 -0.94 18.81 -4.48
CA ALA A 54 -0.31 19.24 -5.73
C ALA A 54 -0.39 18.16 -6.83
N PRO A 55 -0.30 18.54 -8.12
CA PRO A 55 -0.28 17.58 -9.23
C PRO A 55 0.96 16.67 -9.26
N GLY A 56 2.02 16.98 -8.50
CA GLY A 56 3.25 16.18 -8.50
C GLY A 56 3.21 14.95 -7.60
N VAL A 57 2.17 14.79 -6.77
CA VAL A 57 2.14 13.77 -5.72
C VAL A 57 2.16 12.36 -6.29
N ILE A 58 1.29 12.04 -7.25
CA ILE A 58 1.20 10.69 -7.82
C ILE A 58 2.47 10.33 -8.61
N ALA A 59 3.01 11.27 -9.38
CA ALA A 59 4.27 11.05 -10.11
C ALA A 59 5.45 10.77 -9.16
N ALA A 60 5.51 11.45 -8.01
CA ALA A 60 6.54 11.19 -7.00
C ALA A 60 6.41 9.79 -6.38
N MET A 61 5.17 9.34 -6.12
CA MET A 61 4.92 7.98 -5.60
C MET A 61 5.40 6.91 -6.59
N ILE A 62 5.08 7.05 -7.87
CA ILE A 62 5.51 6.11 -8.93
C ILE A 62 7.03 6.05 -9.00
N ALA A 63 7.69 7.21 -9.13
CA ALA A 63 9.15 7.26 -9.28
C ALA A 63 9.88 6.64 -8.07
N ALA A 64 9.39 6.86 -6.86
CA ALA A 64 9.97 6.25 -5.66
C ALA A 64 9.75 4.73 -5.61
N PHE A 65 8.58 4.23 -5.98
CA PHE A 65 8.31 2.80 -6.03
C PHE A 65 9.17 2.06 -7.08
N GLU A 66 9.34 2.67 -8.25
CA GLU A 66 10.13 2.11 -9.35
C GLU A 66 11.63 2.08 -9.05
N THR A 67 12.12 3.04 -8.27
CA THR A 67 13.55 3.13 -7.91
C THR A 67 13.89 2.38 -6.61
N ALA A 68 12.91 2.13 -5.75
CA ALA A 68 13.11 1.39 -4.51
C ALA A 68 13.43 -0.09 -4.76
N THR A 69 14.26 -0.66 -3.90
CA THR A 69 14.68 -2.07 -3.93
C THR A 69 14.29 -2.78 -2.64
N GLY A 70 14.43 -4.11 -2.61
CA GLY A 70 14.04 -4.95 -1.48
C GLY A 70 12.61 -5.46 -1.58
N GLU A 71 12.04 -5.80 -0.43
CA GLU A 71 10.68 -6.34 -0.31
C GLU A 71 9.62 -5.42 -0.91
N LEU A 72 8.53 -6.02 -1.42
CA LEU A 72 7.44 -5.24 -2.02
C LEU A 72 6.85 -4.23 -1.02
N ALA A 73 6.73 -4.60 0.26
CA ALA A 73 6.27 -3.69 1.31
C ALA A 73 7.18 -2.47 1.46
N SER A 74 8.50 -2.64 1.43
CA SER A 74 9.48 -1.54 1.45
C SER A 74 9.28 -0.58 0.27
N ARG A 75 9.08 -1.12 -0.94
CA ARG A 75 8.87 -0.32 -2.16
C ARG A 75 7.55 0.46 -2.12
N LEU A 76 6.48 -0.16 -1.62
CA LEU A 76 5.18 0.49 -1.42
C LEU A 76 5.28 1.64 -0.40
N ILE A 77 5.95 1.40 0.73
CA ILE A 77 6.17 2.43 1.76
C ILE A 77 7.03 3.58 1.22
N ALA A 78 8.06 3.30 0.42
CA ALA A 78 8.85 4.33 -0.25
C ALA A 78 7.99 5.23 -1.16
N GLY A 79 7.05 4.63 -1.91
CA GLY A 79 6.04 5.36 -2.68
C GLY A 79 5.19 6.29 -1.80
N LEU A 80 4.65 5.78 -0.68
CA LEU A 80 3.88 6.58 0.28
C LEU A 80 4.69 7.76 0.84
N ARG A 81 5.95 7.52 1.27
CA ARG A 81 6.84 8.57 1.80
C ARG A 81 7.10 9.68 0.76
N ALA A 82 7.34 9.30 -0.50
CA ALA A 82 7.54 10.26 -1.57
C ALA A 82 6.28 11.07 -1.89
N GLY A 83 5.10 10.45 -1.84
CA GLY A 83 3.83 11.13 -1.99
C GLY A 83 3.61 12.20 -0.91
N ILE A 84 3.86 11.86 0.35
CA ILE A 84 3.80 12.82 1.47
C ILE A 84 4.83 13.94 1.30
N ALA A 85 6.08 13.62 0.93
CA ALA A 85 7.12 14.62 0.70
C ALA A 85 6.80 15.57 -0.46
N ALA A 86 6.04 15.10 -1.47
CA ALA A 86 5.53 15.92 -2.57
C ALA A 86 4.29 16.74 -2.22
N GLY A 87 3.80 16.66 -0.98
CA GLY A 87 2.69 17.44 -0.44
C GLY A 87 1.52 16.62 0.09
N GLY A 88 1.40 15.34 -0.30
CA GLY A 88 0.35 14.45 0.16
C GLY A 88 -1.07 14.89 -0.20
N GLU A 89 -2.02 14.58 0.68
CA GLU A 89 -3.38 15.11 0.63
C GLU A 89 -3.40 16.60 0.99
N ALA A 90 -4.36 17.37 0.48
CA ALA A 90 -4.56 18.77 0.81
C ALA A 90 -4.94 18.99 2.29
N GLY A 91 -5.47 17.94 2.95
CA GLY A 91 -5.77 17.89 4.37
C GLY A 91 -4.73 17.11 5.19
N PRO A 92 -4.90 17.05 6.52
CA PRO A 92 -4.04 16.23 7.37
C PRO A 92 -4.20 14.74 7.04
N VAL A 93 -3.08 14.02 7.02
CA VAL A 93 -3.05 12.57 6.83
C VAL A 93 -2.99 11.91 8.20
N HIS A 94 -4.01 11.11 8.52
CA HIS A 94 -4.12 10.43 9.83
C HIS A 94 -3.91 8.91 9.76
N SER A 95 -3.95 8.32 8.57
CA SER A 95 -3.89 6.87 8.41
C SER A 95 -2.94 6.46 7.30
N ALA A 96 -2.37 5.27 7.45
CA ALA A 96 -1.53 4.63 6.44
C ALA A 96 -1.63 3.11 6.59
N ALA A 97 -1.56 2.38 5.48
CA ALA A 97 -1.59 0.92 5.49
C ALA A 97 -0.78 0.34 4.34
N VAL A 98 -0.26 -0.86 4.55
CA VAL A 98 0.33 -1.70 3.50
C VAL A 98 -0.18 -3.12 3.64
N LYS A 99 -0.56 -3.72 2.50
CA LYS A 99 -1.01 -5.10 2.44
C LYS A 99 -0.37 -5.81 1.26
N VAL A 100 0.29 -6.93 1.52
CA VAL A 100 0.99 -7.75 0.52
C VAL A 100 0.49 -9.19 0.61
N VAL A 101 0.22 -9.77 -0.56
CA VAL A 101 -0.23 -11.14 -0.73
C VAL A 101 0.73 -11.81 -1.71
N GLU A 102 1.11 -13.05 -1.42
CA GLU A 102 1.91 -13.92 -2.28
C GLU A 102 1.08 -15.14 -2.72
N ASP A 103 1.69 -16.30 -2.86
CA ASP A 103 1.06 -17.55 -3.31
C ASP A 103 0.22 -18.24 -2.21
N TYR A 104 -0.09 -17.53 -1.13
CA TYR A 104 -0.84 -18.02 0.02
C TYR A 104 -2.26 -17.45 0.06
N ALA A 105 -3.17 -18.17 0.72
CA ALA A 105 -4.56 -17.73 0.89
C ALA A 105 -4.74 -16.57 1.89
N TRP A 106 -3.65 -16.07 2.48
CA TRP A 106 -3.62 -14.99 3.46
C TRP A 106 -2.55 -13.95 3.07
N PRO A 107 -2.69 -12.69 3.52
CA PRO A 107 -1.65 -11.69 3.33
C PRO A 107 -0.41 -12.02 4.18
N VAL A 108 0.76 -11.98 3.56
CA VAL A 108 2.06 -12.12 4.25
C VAL A 108 2.45 -10.82 4.95
N VAL A 109 1.91 -9.67 4.54
CA VAL A 109 2.02 -8.39 5.24
C VAL A 109 0.63 -7.76 5.31
N ASP A 110 0.16 -7.39 6.50
CA ASP A 110 -1.07 -6.62 6.71
C ASP A 110 -0.84 -5.65 7.89
N LEU A 111 -0.30 -4.47 7.59
CA LEU A 111 0.09 -3.47 8.58
C LEU A 111 -0.75 -2.21 8.40
N ARG A 112 -1.26 -1.68 9.52
CA ARG A 112 -2.20 -0.57 9.53
C ARG A 112 -1.93 0.39 10.68
N VAL A 113 -1.92 1.67 10.35
CA VAL A 113 -2.06 2.79 11.29
C VAL A 113 -3.41 3.43 10.97
N ASP A 114 -4.43 3.08 11.75
CA ASP A 114 -5.80 3.55 11.50
C ASP A 114 -6.01 4.99 11.99
N TRP A 115 -5.21 5.47 12.94
CA TRP A 115 -5.19 6.86 13.39
C TRP A 115 -3.84 7.22 14.02
N ALA A 116 -3.24 8.32 13.58
CA ALA A 116 -2.12 8.99 14.24
C ALA A 116 -2.31 10.50 14.13
N ASP A 117 -1.89 11.22 15.18
CA ASP A 117 -1.92 12.69 15.18
C ASP A 117 -0.84 13.26 14.27
N ASP A 118 0.31 12.58 14.16
CA ASP A 118 1.47 12.99 13.38
C ASP A 118 2.07 11.82 12.58
N ASP A 119 2.45 12.08 11.33
CA ASP A 119 3.17 11.21 10.38
C ASP A 119 2.81 9.70 10.44
N PRO A 120 1.58 9.32 10.07
CA PRO A 120 1.15 7.91 10.07
C PRO A 120 2.00 7.02 9.15
N VAL A 121 2.64 7.59 8.12
CA VAL A 121 3.49 6.82 7.21
C VAL A 121 4.82 6.44 7.88
N ALA A 122 5.41 7.34 8.68
CA ALA A 122 6.57 6.97 9.50
C ALA A 122 6.21 5.89 10.54
N ALA A 123 5.03 5.99 11.18
CA ALA A 123 4.57 4.95 12.10
C ALA A 123 4.38 3.59 11.39
N LEU A 124 3.83 3.58 10.17
CA LEU A 124 3.72 2.39 9.34
C LEU A 124 5.10 1.81 8.97
N GLU A 125 6.07 2.67 8.63
CA GLU A 125 7.45 2.26 8.35
C GLU A 125 8.09 1.58 9.57
N GLN A 126 7.85 2.08 10.80
CA GLN A 126 8.33 1.41 12.02
C GLN A 126 7.69 0.05 12.24
N LEU A 127 6.39 -0.11 11.93
CA LEU A 127 5.73 -1.42 11.97
C LEU A 127 6.39 -2.40 10.99
N TRP A 128 6.71 -1.93 9.77
CA TRP A 128 7.36 -2.74 8.76
C TRP A 128 8.77 -3.17 9.18
N LEU A 129 9.60 -2.24 9.64
CA LEU A 129 10.97 -2.54 10.08
C LEU A 129 11.01 -3.52 11.27
N ALA A 130 10.00 -3.48 12.15
CA ALA A 130 9.86 -4.47 13.22
C ALA A 130 9.42 -5.85 12.71
N TYR A 131 8.59 -5.89 11.66
CA TYR A 131 7.99 -7.11 11.14
C TYR A 131 8.85 -7.85 10.10
N GLU A 132 9.48 -7.12 9.17
CA GLU A 132 10.30 -7.65 8.07
C GLU A 132 11.24 -8.80 8.49
N PRO A 133 12.08 -8.68 9.54
CA PRO A 133 12.99 -9.76 9.90
C PRO A 133 12.30 -11.02 10.47
N GLN A 134 11.01 -10.92 10.80
CA GLN A 134 10.21 -12.01 11.36
C GLN A 134 9.27 -12.66 10.33
N MET A 135 9.04 -12.01 9.19
CA MET A 135 8.05 -12.39 8.17
C MET A 135 8.20 -13.85 7.74
N GLU A 136 9.40 -14.24 7.28
CA GLU A 136 9.70 -15.60 6.84
C GLU A 136 9.45 -16.66 7.92
N ALA A 137 9.78 -16.33 9.17
CA ALA A 137 9.55 -17.24 10.28
C ALA A 137 8.05 -17.44 10.56
N TYR A 138 7.22 -16.41 10.37
CA TYR A 138 5.75 -16.55 10.48
C TYR A 138 5.16 -17.33 9.31
N ILE A 139 5.64 -17.11 8.08
CA ILE A 139 5.24 -17.90 6.91
C ILE A 139 5.58 -19.38 7.14
N THR A 140 6.81 -19.65 7.56
CA THR A 140 7.27 -21.02 7.85
C THR A 140 6.39 -21.67 8.92
N ARG A 141 6.06 -20.97 10.01
CA ARG A 141 5.16 -21.50 11.05
C ARG A 141 3.76 -21.83 10.54
N ALA A 142 3.23 -21.03 9.62
CA ALA A 142 1.94 -21.27 9.03
C ALA A 142 1.94 -22.49 8.08
N LEU A 143 3.06 -22.76 7.40
CA LEU A 143 3.21 -23.86 6.45
C LEU A 143 3.66 -25.17 7.12
N ASP A 144 4.79 -25.13 7.83
CA ASP A 144 5.37 -26.22 8.60
C ASP A 144 6.07 -25.70 9.87
N PRO A 145 5.40 -25.75 11.03
CA PRO A 145 5.96 -25.23 12.27
C PRO A 145 7.20 -25.98 12.78
N ARG A 146 7.55 -27.14 12.21
CA ARG A 146 8.75 -27.91 12.62
C ARG A 146 10.05 -27.30 12.12
N ASP A 147 9.99 -26.59 10.99
CA ASP A 147 11.15 -25.95 10.35
C ASP A 147 11.33 -24.49 10.78
N ALA A 148 10.39 -23.97 11.59
CA ALA A 148 10.45 -22.61 12.08
C ALA A 148 11.46 -22.43 13.22
N PRO A 149 12.16 -21.28 13.29
CA PRO A 149 12.97 -20.93 14.45
C PRO A 149 12.14 -20.95 15.75
N SER A 150 12.75 -21.34 16.87
CA SER A 150 12.14 -21.19 18.20
C SER A 150 11.83 -19.71 18.49
N TYR A 151 10.80 -19.46 19.31
CA TYR A 151 10.40 -18.12 19.70
C TYR A 151 11.38 -17.49 20.70
N GLY A 152 12.22 -18.30 21.36
CA GLY A 152 13.09 -17.84 22.44
C GLY A 152 12.31 -17.36 23.65
N VAL A 153 11.10 -17.89 23.86
CA VAL A 153 10.17 -17.49 24.93
C VAL A 153 10.15 -18.51 26.06
N PRO A 154 9.73 -18.12 27.28
CA PRO A 154 9.54 -19.06 28.37
C PRO A 154 8.61 -20.21 27.95
N GLY A 155 9.13 -21.45 27.96
CA GLY A 155 8.43 -22.65 27.48
C GLY A 155 9.13 -23.39 26.32
N ASP A 156 10.20 -22.81 25.76
CA ASP A 156 11.07 -23.44 24.74
C ASP A 156 12.21 -24.32 25.35
N GLU A 157 12.07 -24.80 26.59
CA GLU A 157 13.00 -25.75 27.26
C GLU A 157 12.56 -27.22 27.08
#